data_AF-A0A349G8B8-F1
#
_entry.id   AF-A0A349G8B8-F1
#
_cell.length_a   1.000
_cell.length_b   1.000
_cell.length_c   1.000
_cell.angle_alpha   90.00
_cell.angle_beta   90.00
_cell.angle_gamma   90.00
#
_symmetry.space_group_name_H-M   'P 1'
#
loop_
_entity.id
_entity.type
_entity.pdbx_description
1 polymer ?
#
loop_
_entity_poly.entity_id
_entity_poly.type
_entity_poly.pdbx_seq_one_letter_code
_entity_poly.pdbx_strand_id
1 'polypeptide(L)' 'MSISKENARTLITIDKKLKAEAEKKAKSESRSFSNYVVLLIKNDLNKK' A
#
# COMPACT_ATOMS: atom_id res chain seq x y z
N MET A 1 3.29 -18.21 0.73
CA MET A 1 3.78 -17.08 1.54
C MET A 1 3.13 -17.17 2.91
N SER A 2 3.86 -17.69 3.89
CA SER A 2 3.41 -17.74 5.28
C SER A 2 3.31 -16.31 5.80
N ILE A 3 2.12 -15.89 6.21
CA ILE A 3 1.92 -14.60 6.87
C ILE A 3 2.65 -14.70 8.21
N SER A 4 3.65 -13.85 8.43
CA SER A 4 4.28 -13.74 9.76
C SER A 4 3.19 -13.53 10.81
N LYS A 5 3.34 -14.12 12.00
CA LYS A 5 2.39 -13.92 13.12
C LYS A 5 2.21 -12.45 13.52
N GLU A 6 3.12 -11.60 13.04
CA GLU A 6 3.16 -10.15 13.31
C GLU A 6 2.38 -9.31 12.29
N ASN A 7 1.90 -9.91 11.19
CA ASN A 7 1.21 -9.18 10.13
C ASN A 7 -0.32 -9.31 10.27
N ALA A 8 -1.01 -8.17 10.31
CA ALA A 8 -2.47 -8.11 10.20
C ALA A 8 -2.92 -7.89 8.74
N ARG A 9 -4.06 -8.47 8.37
CA ARG A 9 -4.70 -8.26 7.05
C ARG A 9 -5.81 -7.23 7.19
N THR A 10 -5.80 -6.24 6.30
CA THR A 10 -6.85 -5.22 6.21
C THR A 10 -7.42 -5.20 4.81
N LEU A 11 -8.75 -5.27 4.72
CA LEU A 11 -9.47 -5.10 3.45
C LEU A 11 -9.85 -3.62 3.31
N ILE A 12 -9.44 -2.99 2.22
CA ILE A 12 -9.62 -1.55 2.00
C ILE A 12 -10.51 -1.33 0.77
N THR A 13 -11.53 -0.50 0.93
CA THR A 13 -12.39 -0.05 -0.16
C THR A 13 -12.02 1.37 -0.54
N ILE A 14 -11.68 1.60 -1.80
CA ILE A 14 -11.35 2.91 -2.36
C ILE A 14 -11.99 3.07 -3.73
N ASP A 15 -12.09 4.32 -4.18
CA ASP A 15 -12.55 4.63 -5.53
C ASP A 15 -11.69 3.95 -6.60
N LYS A 16 -12.36 3.47 -7.66
CA LYS A 16 -11.70 2.80 -8.80
C LYS A 16 -10.65 3.69 -9.46
N LYS A 17 -10.92 5.00 -9.57
CA LYS A 17 -10.00 5.98 -10.14
C LYS A 17 -8.73 6.11 -9.29
N LEU A 18 -8.91 6.28 -7.98
CA LEU A 18 -7.81 6.40 -7.02
C LEU A 18 -6.93 5.15 -7.02
N LYS A 19 -7.54 3.97 -7.06
CA LYS A 19 -6.81 2.70 -7.17
C LYS A 19 -5.94 2.65 -8.44
N ALA A 20 -6.50 3.01 -9.59
CA ALA A 20 -5.79 2.96 -10.86
C ALA A 20 -4.60 3.92 -10.89
N GLU A 21 -4.74 5.13 -10.34
CA GLU A 21 -3.63 6.09 -10.23
C GLU A 21 -2.53 5.61 -9.28
N ALA A 22 -2.91 5.08 -8.12
CA ALA A 22 -1.98 4.55 -7.14
C ALA A 22 -1.24 3.30 -7.66
N GLU A 23 -1.91 2.42 -8.42
CA GLU A 23 -1.28 1.28 -9.09
C GLU A 23 -0.27 1.72 -10.15
N LYS A 24 -0.56 2.77 -10.92
CA LYS A 24 0.40 3.33 -11.88
C LYS A 24 1.65 3.85 -11.16
N LYS A 25 1.47 4.63 -10.08
CA LYS A 25 2.59 5.13 -9.27
C LYS A 25 3.40 4.00 -8.66
N ALA A 26 2.74 2.98 -8.10
CA ALA A 26 3.40 1.80 -7.54
C ALA A 26 4.24 1.06 -8.59
N LYS A 27 3.72 0.90 -9.81
CA LYS A 27 4.47 0.29 -10.93
C LYS A 27 5.69 1.12 -11.34
N SER A 28 5.57 2.45 -11.38
CA SER A 28 6.71 3.33 -11.66
C SER A 28 7.83 3.19 -10.64
N GLU A 29 7.51 2.83 -9.39
CA GLU A 29 8.50 2.55 -8.34
C GLU A 29 8.90 1.06 -8.25
N SER A 30 8.51 0.23 -9.22
CA SER A 30 8.75 -1.23 -9.23
C SER A 30 8.23 -1.95 -7.96
N ARG A 31 7.06 -1.52 -7.46
CA ARG A 31 6.44 -2.03 -6.22
C ARG A 31 5.03 -2.54 -6.47
N SER A 32 4.59 -3.48 -5.63
CA SER A 32 3.18 -3.87 -5.57
C SER A 32 2.35 -2.75 -4.95
N PHE A 33 1.07 -2.65 -5.34
CA PHE A 33 0.13 -1.69 -4.76
C PHE A 33 0.07 -1.80 -3.23
N SER A 34 0.00 -3.02 -2.68
CA SER A 34 -0.04 -3.24 -1.24
C SER A 34 1.20 -2.70 -0.52
N ASN A 35 2.40 -2.89 -1.09
CA ASN A 35 3.63 -2.37 -0.49
C ASN A 35 3.69 -0.84 -0.60
N TYR A 36 3.19 -0.27 -1.69
CA TYR A 36 3.09 1.18 -1.87
C TYR A 36 2.17 1.81 -0.81
N VAL A 37 1.01 1.20 -0.54
CA VAL A 37 0.09 1.66 0.50
C VAL A 37 0.74 1.59 1.88
N VAL A 38 1.42 0.49 2.21
CA VAL A 38 2.13 0.36 3.50
C VAL A 38 3.23 1.43 3.64
N LEU A 39 3.94 1.74 2.56
CA LEU A 39 4.95 2.80 2.57
C LEU A 39 4.33 4.17 2.83
N LEU A 40 3.22 4.49 2.17
CA LEU A 40 2.51 5.76 2.40
C LEU A 40 2.08 5.90 3.86
N ILE A 41 1.51 4.85 4.45
CA ILE A 41 1.12 4.83 5.87
C ILE A 41 2.35 5.02 6.78
N LYS A 42 3.45 4.30 6.51
CA LYS A 42 4.69 4.47 7.27
C LYS A 42 5.26 5.89 7.18
N ASN A 43 5.24 6.47 5.98
CA ASN A 43 5.74 7.83 5.74
C ASN A 43 4.87 8.88 6.42
N ASP A 44 3.56 8.69 6.44
CA ASP A 44 2.62 9.56 7.14
C ASP A 44 2.83 9.49 8.66
N LEU A 45 2.91 8.29 9.22
CA LEU A 45 3.15 8.08 10.66
C LEU A 45 4.56 8.50 11.12
N ASN A 46 5.56 8.49 10.21
CA ASN A 46 6.92 8.93 10.50
C ASN A 46 7.15 10.43 10.26
N LYS A 47 6.21 11.14 9.62
CA LYS A 47 6.24 12.61 9.54
C LYS A 47 5.88 13.16 10.92
N LYS A 48 6.92 13.44 11.72
CA LYS A 48 6.84 14.33 12.88
C LYS A 48 6.71 15.78 12.43
#